data_AF-A0AAW2VFK3-F1
#
_entry.id   AF-A0AAW2VFK3-F1
#
_cell.length_a   1.000
_cell.length_b   1.000
_cell.length_c   1.000
_cell.angle_alpha   90.00
_cell.angle_beta   90.00
_cell.angle_gamma   90.00
#
_symmetry.space_group_name_H-M   'P 1'
#
loop_
_entity.id
_entity.type
_entity.pdbx_description
1 polymer ?
#
loop_
_entity_poly.entity_id
_entity_poly.type
_entity_poly.pdbx_seq_one_letter_code
_entity_poly.pdbx_strand_id
1 'polypeptide(L)'
;MSLPRALPKESTHEERLTFEKWHEDNRKVRSIVLGSMTNDIQKQYDRHDDVQSIMPRMSQIYAVPDRHIRYAATKAFFGTKMIEGSSVQEHGVKMLSLVEKLKDLKDDLAKETYIDVILQSLPPSFDSFIVNYNMNGLEKDLHELINMLVQYEIIIKKSAPSVLVGEASTSKAKDKGAGRWRRKKGKTESTAASAQSAPVAPLGMGKGKRKAVRQSWIPKDVCIYCREKGHWKRECPKLISNQGGEQE
;
A
#
# COMPACT_ATOMS: atom_id res chain seq x y z
N MET A 1 33.47 28.88 -7.41
CA MET A 1 34.68 29.41 -8.07
C MET A 1 35.68 28.27 -8.18
N SER A 2 36.08 27.88 -9.40
CA SER A 2 37.17 26.92 -9.60
C SER A 2 38.50 27.61 -9.26
N LEU A 3 39.35 26.97 -8.43
CA LEU A 3 40.69 27.48 -8.18
C LEU A 3 41.50 27.56 -9.50
N PRO A 4 42.37 28.57 -9.67
CA PRO A 4 43.18 28.73 -10.87
C PRO A 4 44.13 27.53 -11.06
N ARG A 5 44.43 27.12 -12.30
CA ARG A 5 45.27 25.94 -12.60
C ARG A 5 46.75 26.10 -12.22
N ALA A 6 47.18 27.33 -11.98
CA ALA A 6 48.53 27.68 -11.57
C ALA A 6 48.49 28.95 -10.72
N LEU A 7 49.44 29.05 -9.79
CA LEU A 7 49.63 30.27 -9.00
C LEU A 7 50.54 31.27 -9.74
N PRO A 8 50.28 32.59 -9.61
CA PRO A 8 51.24 33.63 -9.97
C PRO A 8 52.60 33.43 -9.31
N LYS A 9 53.66 33.91 -9.96
CA LYS A 9 55.04 33.76 -9.44
C LYS A 9 55.24 34.53 -8.13
N GLU A 10 54.46 35.58 -7.94
CA GLU A 10 54.45 36.49 -6.80
C GLU A 10 53.59 35.96 -5.63
N SER A 11 52.97 34.78 -5.76
CA SER A 11 52.14 34.20 -4.70
C SER A 11 52.91 33.95 -3.42
N THR A 12 52.24 34.21 -2.30
CA THR A 12 52.80 34.04 -0.95
C THR A 12 53.04 32.56 -0.64
N HIS A 13 53.86 32.29 0.38
CA HIS A 13 54.11 30.93 0.84
C HIS A 13 52.82 30.23 1.30
N GLU A 14 51.94 30.95 2.00
CA GLU A 14 50.65 30.42 2.47
C GLU A 14 49.68 30.09 1.32
N GLU A 15 49.63 30.93 0.28
CA GLU A 15 48.86 30.67 -0.94
C GLU A 15 49.35 29.41 -1.65
N ARG A 16 50.68 29.20 -1.72
CA ARG A 16 51.28 28.00 -2.31
C ARG A 16 50.95 26.73 -1.54
N LEU A 17 51.04 26.76 -0.22
CA LEU A 17 50.65 25.62 0.62
C LEU A 17 49.17 25.28 0.48
N THR A 18 48.30 26.30 0.46
CA THR A 18 46.85 26.12 0.31
C THR A 18 46.51 25.51 -1.05
N PHE A 19 47.17 25.97 -2.11
CA PHE A 19 47.03 25.46 -3.47
C PHE A 19 47.47 24.00 -3.60
N GLU A 20 48.64 23.66 -3.06
CA GLU A 20 49.15 22.29 -3.09
C GLU A 20 48.23 21.33 -2.34
N LYS A 21 47.80 21.71 -1.13
CA LYS A 21 46.85 20.95 -0.32
C LYS A 21 45.54 20.71 -1.07
N TRP A 22 44.98 21.74 -1.70
CA TRP A 22 43.76 21.61 -2.49
C TRP A 22 43.92 20.62 -3.65
N HIS A 23 45.05 20.65 -4.37
CA HIS A 23 45.32 19.69 -5.45
C HIS A 23 45.48 18.26 -4.94
N GLU A 24 46.11 18.07 -3.78
CA GLU A 24 46.22 16.77 -3.14
C GLU A 24 44.84 16.22 -2.74
N ASP A 25 44.01 17.04 -2.10
CA ASP A 25 42.65 16.68 -1.71
C ASP A 25 41.77 16.38 -2.94
N ASN A 26 41.86 17.19 -4.00
CA ASN A 26 41.17 16.94 -5.26
C ASN A 26 41.59 15.59 -5.88
N ARG A 27 42.90 15.26 -5.90
CA ARG A 27 43.38 13.96 -6.39
C ARG A 27 42.83 12.80 -5.57
N LYS A 28 42.78 12.93 -4.23
CA LYS A 28 42.20 11.91 -3.33
C LYS A 28 40.72 11.70 -3.61
N VAL A 29 39.93 12.77 -3.62
CA VAL A 29 38.48 12.69 -3.86
C VAL A 29 38.21 12.13 -5.26
N ARG A 30 38.95 12.58 -6.27
CA ARG A 30 38.84 12.05 -7.64
C ARG A 30 39.08 10.55 -7.69
N SER A 31 40.14 10.06 -7.05
CA SER A 31 40.47 8.64 -6.99
C SER A 31 39.32 7.83 -6.37
N ILE A 32 38.75 8.32 -5.27
CA ILE A 32 37.59 7.70 -4.61
C ILE A 32 36.36 7.70 -5.53
N VAL A 33 36.05 8.84 -6.15
CA VAL A 33 34.89 9.00 -7.04
C VAL A 33 35.02 8.05 -8.23
N LEU A 34 36.15 8.06 -8.94
CA LEU A 34 36.39 7.17 -10.09
C LEU A 34 36.42 5.69 -9.69
N GLY A 35 37.07 5.36 -8.57
CA GLY A 35 37.14 3.99 -8.05
C GLY A 35 35.81 3.43 -7.57
N SER A 36 34.81 4.28 -7.29
CA SER A 36 33.45 3.85 -6.93
C SER A 36 32.57 3.52 -8.14
N MET A 37 33.04 3.78 -9.36
CA MET A 37 32.30 3.55 -10.60
C MET A 37 32.59 2.19 -11.21
N THR A 38 31.70 1.75 -12.11
CA THR A 38 32.02 0.65 -13.03
C THR A 38 33.01 1.12 -14.10
N ASN A 39 33.81 0.19 -14.63
CA ASN A 39 34.86 0.47 -15.62
C ASN A 39 34.36 1.29 -16.82
N ASP A 40 33.13 1.07 -17.28
CA ASP A 40 32.58 1.76 -18.46
C ASP A 40 32.23 3.22 -18.17
N ILE A 41 31.80 3.54 -16.95
CA ILE A 41 31.53 4.91 -16.52
C ILE A 41 32.86 5.60 -16.18
N GLN A 42 33.76 4.93 -15.47
CA GLN A 42 35.08 5.44 -15.11
C GLN A 42 35.86 5.95 -16.34
N LYS A 43 35.93 5.13 -17.41
CA LYS A 43 36.61 5.49 -18.67
C LYS A 43 36.10 6.79 -19.30
N GLN A 44 34.83 7.15 -19.09
CA GLN A 44 34.26 8.40 -19.61
C GLN A 44 34.81 9.63 -18.86
N TYR A 45 35.19 9.47 -17.59
CA TYR A 45 35.64 10.56 -16.73
C TYR A 45 37.16 10.58 -16.47
N ASP A 46 37.91 9.55 -16.88
CA ASP A 46 39.36 9.41 -16.65
C ASP A 46 40.21 10.58 -17.19
N ARG A 47 39.71 11.33 -18.19
CA ARG A 47 40.41 12.49 -18.77
C ARG A 47 40.16 13.81 -18.03
N HIS A 48 39.29 13.81 -17.02
CA HIS A 48 38.99 14.99 -16.23
C HIS A 48 39.90 15.02 -15.00
N ASP A 49 40.73 16.06 -14.86
CA ASP A 49 41.70 16.16 -13.75
C ASP A 49 41.08 16.68 -12.43
N ASP A 50 39.91 17.28 -12.52
CA ASP A 50 39.30 18.04 -11.45
C ASP A 50 37.88 17.54 -11.13
N VAL A 51 37.60 17.33 -9.83
CA VAL A 51 36.32 16.83 -9.33
C VAL A 51 35.18 17.80 -9.62
N GLN A 52 35.44 19.12 -9.64
CA GLN A 52 34.44 20.13 -10.02
C GLN A 52 34.05 20.04 -11.50
N SER A 53 34.85 19.39 -12.33
CA SER A 53 34.47 19.09 -13.72
C SER A 53 33.72 17.75 -13.88
N ILE A 54 33.93 16.79 -12.97
CA ILE A 54 33.31 15.47 -12.98
C ILE A 54 31.90 15.52 -12.35
N MET A 55 31.80 16.08 -11.14
CA MET A 55 30.57 16.02 -10.33
C MET A 55 29.34 16.64 -11.02
N PRO A 56 29.42 17.82 -11.66
CA PRO A 56 28.25 18.40 -12.32
C PRO A 56 27.77 17.56 -13.51
N ARG A 57 28.69 16.95 -14.28
CA ARG A 57 28.33 16.07 -15.40
C ARG A 57 27.67 14.78 -14.91
N MET A 58 28.22 14.20 -13.85
CA MET A 58 27.58 13.04 -13.20
C MET A 58 26.18 13.38 -12.71
N SER A 59 26.02 14.52 -12.03
CA SER A 59 24.71 14.99 -11.58
C SER A 59 23.76 15.19 -12.77
N GLN A 60 24.22 15.79 -13.87
CA GLN A 60 23.38 16.00 -15.05
C GLN A 60 22.87 14.70 -15.68
N ILE A 61 23.70 13.65 -15.70
CA ILE A 61 23.38 12.39 -16.38
C ILE A 61 22.67 11.40 -15.45
N TYR A 62 23.07 11.34 -14.19
CA TYR A 62 22.69 10.29 -13.25
C TYR A 62 21.85 10.79 -12.06
N ALA A 63 21.74 12.10 -11.82
CA ALA A 63 20.80 12.56 -10.81
C ALA A 63 19.39 12.24 -11.28
N VAL A 64 18.61 11.61 -10.41
CA VAL A 64 17.17 11.49 -10.61
C VAL A 64 16.59 12.89 -10.44
N PRO A 65 15.95 13.50 -11.46
CA PRO A 65 15.41 14.84 -11.31
C PRO A 65 14.35 14.87 -10.21
N ASP A 66 14.33 15.92 -9.40
CA ASP A 66 13.36 16.10 -8.30
C ASP A 66 11.91 15.85 -8.76
N ARG A 67 11.60 16.21 -10.02
CA ARG A 67 10.29 15.94 -10.63
C ARG A 67 9.92 14.45 -10.65
N HIS A 68 10.87 13.57 -10.95
CA HIS A 68 10.63 12.12 -10.98
C HIS A 68 10.47 11.56 -9.56
N ILE A 69 11.31 12.02 -8.61
CA ILE A 69 11.23 11.61 -7.21
C ILE A 69 9.88 12.06 -6.63
N ARG A 70 9.50 13.32 -6.86
CA ARG A 70 8.21 13.89 -6.49
C ARG A 70 7.06 13.09 -7.07
N TYR A 71 7.04 12.88 -8.39
CA TYR A 71 6.00 12.09 -9.04
C TYR A 71 5.87 10.69 -8.42
N ALA A 72 6.99 10.01 -8.16
CA ALA A 72 6.98 8.68 -7.54
C ALA A 72 6.45 8.72 -6.10
N ALA A 73 6.88 9.69 -5.29
CA ALA A 73 6.42 9.88 -3.91
C ALA A 73 4.91 10.21 -3.86
N THR A 74 4.46 11.17 -4.67
CA THR A 74 3.05 11.55 -4.81
C THR A 74 2.22 10.36 -5.24
N LYS A 75 2.64 9.64 -6.30
CA LYS A 75 1.93 8.44 -6.78
C LYS A 75 1.83 7.36 -5.70
N ALA A 76 2.91 7.12 -4.96
CA ALA A 76 2.92 6.16 -3.86
C ALA A 76 1.98 6.61 -2.73
N PHE A 77 2.00 7.89 -2.35
CA PHE A 77 1.17 8.43 -1.28
C PHE A 77 -0.33 8.32 -1.59
N PHE A 78 -0.77 8.84 -2.74
CA PHE A 78 -2.19 8.78 -3.12
C PHE A 78 -2.65 7.36 -3.51
N GLY A 79 -1.73 6.50 -3.96
CA GLY A 79 -2.03 5.14 -4.40
C GLY A 79 -1.94 4.07 -3.31
N THR A 80 -1.34 4.36 -2.15
CA THR A 80 -1.20 3.39 -1.07
C THR A 80 -2.55 3.14 -0.41
N LYS A 81 -2.97 1.87 -0.37
CA LYS A 81 -4.19 1.40 0.30
C LYS A 81 -3.81 0.30 1.29
N MET A 82 -4.45 0.32 2.45
CA MET A 82 -4.31 -0.72 3.46
C MET A 82 -5.13 -1.94 3.06
N ILE A 83 -4.60 -3.12 3.34
CA ILE A 83 -5.29 -4.38 3.08
C ILE A 83 -6.21 -4.68 4.28
N GLU A 84 -7.43 -5.16 4.02
CA GLU A 84 -8.38 -5.58 5.05
C GLU A 84 -7.73 -6.60 6.01
N GLY A 85 -7.83 -6.35 7.32
CA GLY A 85 -7.23 -7.21 8.36
C GLY A 85 -5.71 -7.10 8.55
N SER A 86 -4.99 -6.30 7.76
CA SER A 86 -3.56 -6.02 7.98
C SER A 86 -3.32 -5.01 9.11
N SER A 87 -2.07 -4.92 9.59
CA SER A 87 -1.69 -4.05 10.70
C SER A 87 -1.84 -2.57 10.37
N VAL A 88 -2.67 -1.86 11.14
CA VAL A 88 -2.83 -0.40 11.02
C VAL A 88 -1.54 0.32 11.38
N GLN A 89 -0.79 -0.19 12.36
CA GLN A 89 0.49 0.41 12.76
C GLN A 89 1.50 0.40 11.60
N GLU A 90 1.66 -0.73 10.92
CA GLU A 90 2.59 -0.86 9.79
C GLU A 90 2.18 0.06 8.64
N HIS A 91 0.89 0.09 8.33
CA HIS A 91 0.34 0.99 7.31
C HIS A 91 0.53 2.47 7.69
N GLY A 92 0.27 2.84 8.94
CA GLY A 92 0.45 4.20 9.46
C GLY A 92 1.90 4.67 9.37
N VAL A 93 2.86 3.84 9.76
CA VAL A 93 4.31 4.14 9.62
C VAL A 93 4.68 4.33 8.15
N LYS A 94 4.17 3.47 7.25
CA LYS A 94 4.39 3.61 5.82
C LYS A 94 3.85 4.94 5.29
N MET A 95 2.62 5.31 5.65
CA MET A 95 2.02 6.59 5.25
C MET A 95 2.81 7.78 5.80
N LEU A 96 3.23 7.74 7.06
CA LEU A 96 4.05 8.80 7.66
C LEU A 96 5.38 8.99 6.93
N SER A 97 6.05 7.88 6.57
CA SER A 97 7.31 7.95 5.80
C SER A 97 7.12 8.57 4.41
N LEU A 98 5.94 8.43 3.80
CA LEU A 98 5.61 9.07 2.53
C LEU A 98 5.32 10.57 2.72
N VAL A 99 4.67 10.95 3.82
CA VAL A 99 4.46 12.36 4.18
C VAL A 99 5.80 13.07 4.40
N GLU A 100 6.71 12.46 5.15
CA GLU A 100 8.06 13.02 5.38
C GLU A 100 8.81 13.23 4.05
N LYS A 101 8.80 12.23 3.17
CA LYS A 101 9.39 12.34 1.83
C LYS A 101 8.79 13.48 0.99
N LEU A 102 7.48 13.70 1.08
CA LEU A 102 6.82 14.80 0.36
C LEU A 102 7.21 16.17 0.94
N LYS A 103 7.30 16.28 2.27
CA LYS A 103 7.78 17.49 2.95
C LYS A 103 9.23 17.83 2.58
N ASP A 104 10.10 16.82 2.50
CA ASP A 104 11.50 17.01 2.10
C ASP A 104 11.64 17.52 0.66
N LEU A 105 10.71 17.11 -0.22
CA LEU A 105 10.64 17.58 -1.61
C LEU A 105 9.99 18.96 -1.76
N LYS A 106 9.69 19.63 -0.63
CA LYS A 106 9.02 20.93 -0.52
C LYS A 106 7.67 20.96 -1.24
N ASP A 107 6.94 19.85 -1.20
CA ASP A 107 5.55 19.84 -1.66
C ASP A 107 4.67 20.51 -0.59
N ASP A 108 4.02 21.60 -1.00
CA ASP A 108 3.19 22.46 -0.14
C ASP A 108 1.76 21.91 -0.02
N LEU A 109 1.63 20.67 0.47
CA LEU A 109 0.33 20.09 0.76
C LEU A 109 -0.14 20.53 2.16
N ALA A 110 -1.41 20.92 2.22
CA ALA A 110 -2.07 21.24 3.48
C ALA A 110 -2.11 20.02 4.42
N LYS A 111 -2.06 20.26 5.74
CA LYS A 111 -2.08 19.20 6.76
C LYS A 111 -3.31 18.30 6.59
N GLU A 112 -4.43 18.91 6.27
CA GLU A 112 -5.74 18.30 6.03
C GLU A 112 -5.66 17.31 4.87
N THR A 113 -4.93 17.65 3.80
CA THR A 113 -4.75 16.74 2.66
C THR A 113 -4.02 15.46 3.07
N TYR A 114 -3.02 15.54 3.96
CA TYR A 114 -2.35 14.34 4.46
C TYR A 114 -3.29 13.46 5.27
N ILE A 115 -4.11 14.07 6.14
CA ILE A 115 -5.11 13.38 6.95
C ILE A 115 -6.14 12.69 6.05
N ASP A 116 -6.70 13.42 5.08
CA ASP A 116 -7.72 12.92 4.16
C ASP A 116 -7.23 11.73 3.36
N VAL A 117 -5.98 11.77 2.86
CA VAL A 117 -5.41 10.66 2.10
C VAL A 117 -5.15 9.45 2.99
N ILE A 118 -4.73 9.64 4.24
CA ILE A 118 -4.60 8.54 5.21
C ILE A 118 -5.98 7.92 5.47
N LEU A 119 -7.01 8.71 5.75
CA LEU A 119 -8.36 8.19 5.97
C LEU A 119 -8.88 7.43 4.74
N GLN A 120 -8.68 7.98 3.53
CA GLN A 120 -9.07 7.34 2.27
C GLN A 120 -8.26 6.07 1.95
N SER A 121 -7.11 5.87 2.60
CA SER A 121 -6.28 4.68 2.38
C SER A 121 -6.75 3.47 3.18
N LEU A 122 -7.61 3.67 4.18
CA LEU A 122 -8.13 2.62 5.04
C LEU A 122 -9.16 1.74 4.31
N PRO A 123 -9.37 0.49 4.76
CA PRO A 123 -10.35 -0.39 4.17
C PRO A 123 -11.74 -0.14 4.77
N PRO A 124 -12.83 -0.68 4.17
CA PRO A 124 -14.21 -0.37 4.56
C PRO A 124 -14.57 -0.68 6.02
N SER A 125 -13.85 -1.59 6.69
CA SER A 125 -14.06 -1.85 8.12
C SER A 125 -13.81 -0.64 9.02
N PHE A 126 -13.14 0.41 8.52
CA PHE A 126 -12.88 1.66 9.22
C PHE A 126 -13.90 2.77 8.88
N ASP A 127 -14.93 2.52 8.07
CA ASP A 127 -15.92 3.55 7.67
C ASP A 127 -16.58 4.22 8.88
N SER A 128 -16.90 3.45 9.92
CA SER A 128 -17.49 4.00 11.16
C SER A 128 -16.53 4.95 11.89
N PHE A 129 -15.22 4.66 11.87
CA PHE A 129 -14.21 5.57 12.41
C PHE A 129 -14.15 6.86 11.60
N ILE A 130 -14.12 6.76 10.26
CA ILE A 130 -14.01 7.91 9.36
C ILE A 130 -15.21 8.86 9.53
N VAL A 131 -16.44 8.34 9.56
CA VAL A 131 -17.64 9.15 9.79
C VAL A 131 -17.57 9.86 11.15
N ASN A 132 -17.18 9.14 12.21
CA ASN A 132 -17.06 9.73 13.54
C ASN A 132 -15.93 10.80 13.60
N TYR A 133 -14.80 10.54 12.95
CA TYR A 133 -13.69 11.50 12.89
C TYR A 133 -14.12 12.81 12.22
N ASN A 134 -14.78 12.72 11.06
CA ASN A 134 -15.24 13.87 10.29
C ASN A 134 -16.33 14.67 11.01
N MET A 135 -17.25 14.01 11.72
CA MET A 135 -18.34 14.67 12.44
C MET A 135 -17.87 15.43 13.68
N ASN A 136 -16.82 14.94 14.34
CA ASN A 136 -16.32 15.55 15.58
C ASN A 136 -15.37 16.74 15.34
N GLY A 137 -15.02 17.06 14.08
CA GLY A 137 -14.16 18.20 13.75
C GLY A 137 -12.80 18.15 14.46
N LEU A 138 -12.24 16.96 14.64
CA LEU A 138 -11.03 16.78 15.43
C LEU A 138 -9.81 17.33 14.68
N GLU A 139 -9.29 18.47 15.11
CA GLU A 139 -7.96 18.91 14.72
C GLU A 139 -6.91 18.05 15.43
N LYS A 140 -6.39 17.06 14.70
CA LYS A 140 -5.37 16.13 15.21
C LYS A 140 -4.13 16.17 14.33
N ASP A 141 -2.96 15.94 14.92
CA ASP A 141 -1.76 15.70 14.13
C ASP A 141 -1.75 14.27 13.56
N LEU A 142 -0.82 14.01 12.63
CA LEU A 142 -0.77 12.72 11.91
C LEU A 142 -0.44 11.54 12.84
N HIS A 143 0.41 11.75 13.84
CA HIS A 143 0.76 10.72 14.82
C HIS A 143 -0.42 10.42 15.73
N GLU A 144 -1.13 11.45 16.20
CA GLU A 144 -2.38 11.30 16.95
C GLU A 144 -3.43 10.52 16.15
N LEU A 145 -3.62 10.85 14.87
CA LEU A 145 -4.53 10.13 13.98
C LEU A 145 -4.18 8.64 13.89
N ILE A 146 -2.91 8.32 13.63
CA ILE A 146 -2.44 6.92 13.55
C ILE A 146 -2.66 6.20 14.87
N ASN A 147 -2.38 6.82 16.00
CA ASN A 147 -2.61 6.22 17.32
C ASN A 147 -4.09 5.92 17.58
N MET A 148 -5.00 6.81 17.19
CA MET A 148 -6.44 6.56 17.29
C MET A 148 -6.89 5.41 16.38
N LEU A 149 -6.36 5.32 15.15
CA LEU A 149 -6.65 4.22 14.24
C LEU A 149 -6.16 2.88 14.80
N VAL A 150 -4.98 2.84 15.43
CA VAL A 150 -4.45 1.63 16.09
C VAL A 150 -5.35 1.22 17.27
N GLN A 151 -5.82 2.19 18.07
CA GLN A 151 -6.77 1.88 19.15
C GLN A 151 -8.09 1.34 18.60
N TYR A 152 -8.59 1.93 17.51
CA TYR A 152 -9.80 1.47 16.84
C TYR A 152 -9.64 0.04 16.29
N GLU A 153 -8.48 -0.29 15.71
CA GLU A 153 -8.15 -1.65 15.24
C GLU A 153 -8.30 -2.70 16.36
N ILE A 154 -7.83 -2.39 17.57
CA ILE A 154 -7.95 -3.28 18.74
C ILE A 154 -9.42 -3.49 19.12
N ILE A 155 -10.25 -2.45 19.04
CA ILE A 155 -11.68 -2.51 19.38
C ILE A 155 -12.41 -3.42 18.37
N ILE A 156 -12.23 -3.18 17.07
CA ILE A 156 -12.92 -3.96 16.03
C ILE A 156 -12.49 -5.43 16.02
N LYS A 157 -11.23 -5.72 16.33
CA LYS A 157 -10.72 -7.10 16.47
C LYS A 157 -11.33 -7.82 17.67
N LYS A 158 -11.56 -7.11 18.79
CA LYS A 158 -12.21 -7.67 19.98
C LYS A 158 -13.72 -7.87 19.80
N SER A 159 -14.38 -7.03 19.01
CA SER A 159 -15.81 -7.14 18.73
C SER A 159 -16.16 -8.10 17.59
N ALA A 160 -15.17 -8.65 16.88
CA ALA A 160 -15.40 -9.66 15.85
C ALA A 160 -16.02 -10.91 16.51
N PRO A 161 -17.24 -11.32 16.13
CA PRO A 161 -17.87 -12.47 16.75
C PRO A 161 -17.04 -13.71 16.46
N SER A 162 -16.56 -14.39 17.52
CA SER A 162 -16.19 -15.79 17.40
C SER A 162 -17.45 -16.52 16.97
N VAL A 163 -17.54 -16.94 15.72
CA VAL A 163 -18.57 -17.86 15.28
C VAL A 163 -18.26 -19.19 15.97
N LEU A 164 -18.81 -19.36 17.17
CA LEU A 164 -18.90 -20.62 17.86
C LEU A 164 -19.67 -21.55 16.92
N VAL A 165 -18.98 -22.51 16.34
CA VAL A 165 -19.61 -23.73 15.85
C VAL A 165 -20.30 -24.34 17.07
N GLY A 166 -21.61 -24.18 17.14
CA GLY A 166 -22.44 -24.82 18.13
C GLY A 166 -22.45 -26.32 17.88
N GLU A 167 -21.50 -27.05 18.45
CA GLU A 167 -21.71 -28.47 18.73
C GLU A 167 -22.59 -28.58 19.96
N ALA A 168 -23.89 -28.74 19.71
CA ALA A 168 -24.83 -29.25 20.69
C ALA A 168 -24.38 -30.65 21.12
N SER A 169 -23.67 -30.75 22.25
CA SER A 169 -23.42 -32.02 22.93
C SER A 169 -24.29 -32.09 24.17
N THR A 170 -25.45 -32.72 23.99
CA THR A 170 -26.30 -33.20 25.07
C THR A 170 -25.53 -34.17 25.97
N SER A 171 -25.71 -34.00 27.27
CA SER A 171 -25.21 -34.88 28.32
C SER A 171 -25.77 -36.30 28.22
N LYS A 172 -24.93 -37.34 28.38
CA LYS A 172 -25.07 -38.45 29.36
C LYS A 172 -24.08 -39.62 29.13
N ALA A 173 -23.41 -39.98 30.23
CA ALA A 173 -23.09 -41.31 30.76
C ALA A 173 -22.43 -42.41 29.88
N LYS A 174 -21.13 -42.63 30.14
CA LYS A 174 -20.48 -43.86 30.66
C LYS A 174 -21.14 -45.22 30.33
N ASP A 175 -20.50 -46.02 29.47
CA ASP A 175 -20.34 -47.47 29.71
C ASP A 175 -19.08 -48.05 29.02
N LYS A 176 -18.52 -49.09 29.63
CA LYS A 176 -17.29 -49.81 29.29
C LYS A 176 -17.55 -50.88 28.23
N GLY A 177 -16.56 -51.16 27.38
CA GLY A 177 -16.59 -52.37 26.55
C GLY A 177 -15.36 -52.55 25.66
N ALA A 178 -14.49 -53.48 26.04
CA ALA A 178 -13.33 -53.91 25.26
C ALA A 178 -13.73 -54.67 23.99
N GLY A 179 -12.98 -54.50 22.90
CA GLY A 179 -13.25 -55.20 21.63
C GLY A 179 -12.17 -55.00 20.57
N ARG A 180 -11.04 -55.68 20.77
CA ARG A 180 -9.86 -55.77 19.90
C ARG A 180 -10.18 -56.52 18.60
N TRP A 181 -10.13 -55.91 17.41
CA TRP A 181 -9.87 -56.63 16.14
C TRP A 181 -9.02 -55.79 15.17
N ARG A 182 -8.04 -56.48 14.57
CA ARG A 182 -6.98 -55.97 13.69
C ARG A 182 -7.16 -56.61 12.30
N ARG A 183 -6.58 -55.96 11.28
CA ARG A 183 -6.43 -56.37 9.85
C ARG A 183 -7.66 -56.02 8.98
N LYS A 184 -7.52 -55.62 7.71
CA LYS A 184 -6.47 -55.95 6.74
C LYS A 184 -6.34 -54.87 5.64
N LYS A 185 -5.08 -54.68 5.26
CA LYS A 185 -4.50 -54.00 4.09
C LYS A 185 -5.04 -54.59 2.77
N GLY A 186 -5.41 -53.73 1.82
CA GLY A 186 -5.64 -54.10 0.42
C GLY A 186 -5.06 -53.02 -0.48
N LYS A 187 -3.89 -53.31 -1.05
CA LYS A 187 -3.18 -52.52 -2.05
C LYS A 187 -3.29 -53.32 -3.35
N THR A 188 -3.78 -52.73 -4.42
CA THR A 188 -3.55 -53.25 -5.78
C THR A 188 -3.48 -52.08 -6.75
N GLU A 189 -2.46 -52.16 -7.59
CA GLU A 189 -1.93 -51.20 -8.54
C GLU A 189 -1.74 -51.99 -9.84
N SER A 190 -2.21 -51.49 -10.97
CA SER A 190 -1.80 -51.81 -12.37
C SER A 190 -2.72 -50.99 -13.32
N THR A 191 -2.28 -49.94 -14.00
CA THR A 191 -1.41 -49.81 -15.21
C THR A 191 -2.08 -50.09 -16.56
N ALA A 192 -1.69 -49.22 -17.53
CA ALA A 192 -1.87 -49.22 -18.99
C ALA A 192 -3.14 -48.52 -19.52
N ALA A 193 -3.12 -47.30 -20.10
CA ALA A 193 -2.37 -46.69 -21.22
C ALA A 193 -3.04 -46.87 -22.60
N SER A 194 -3.42 -45.76 -23.25
CA SER A 194 -3.48 -45.57 -24.72
C SER A 194 -3.71 -44.07 -25.02
N ALA A 195 -2.73 -43.37 -25.64
CA ALA A 195 -2.74 -42.84 -27.02
C ALA A 195 -3.74 -41.68 -27.26
N GLN A 196 -3.50 -40.59 -27.99
CA GLN A 196 -2.43 -40.00 -28.82
C GLN A 196 -2.94 -38.57 -29.20
N SER A 197 -2.04 -37.66 -29.61
CA SER A 197 -2.26 -36.47 -30.48
C SER A 197 -3.22 -35.34 -30.01
N ALA A 198 -3.08 -34.04 -30.28
CA ALA A 198 -2.09 -33.12 -30.86
C ALA A 198 -2.55 -31.66 -30.49
N PRO A 199 -2.33 -30.55 -31.24
CA PRO A 199 -1.65 -29.35 -30.75
C PRO A 199 -2.53 -28.07 -30.63
N VAL A 200 -1.94 -27.03 -30.01
CA VAL A 200 -1.94 -25.58 -30.33
C VAL A 200 -3.27 -24.84 -30.62
N ALA A 201 -3.48 -23.73 -29.88
CA ALA A 201 -4.50 -22.67 -30.02
C ALA A 201 -4.61 -22.09 -31.47
N PRO A 202 -5.66 -21.35 -31.91
CA PRO A 202 -5.95 -19.98 -31.42
C PRO A 202 -7.41 -19.45 -31.62
N LEU A 203 -7.59 -18.13 -31.39
CA LEU A 203 -8.69 -17.24 -31.83
C LEU A 203 -9.95 -17.25 -30.93
N GLY A 204 -10.57 -16.13 -30.56
CA GLY A 204 -10.41 -14.76 -31.01
C GLY A 204 -11.36 -13.82 -30.25
N MET A 205 -11.26 -12.55 -30.62
CA MET A 205 -11.92 -11.35 -30.10
C MET A 205 -13.42 -11.44 -29.74
N GLY A 206 -13.85 -10.60 -28.78
CA GLY A 206 -15.13 -9.90 -28.93
C GLY A 206 -15.91 -9.54 -27.66
N LYS A 207 -15.77 -8.28 -27.22
CA LYS A 207 -16.81 -7.37 -26.68
C LYS A 207 -17.78 -7.89 -25.59
N GLY A 208 -17.80 -7.23 -24.43
CA GLY A 208 -19.05 -7.17 -23.64
C GLY A 208 -18.97 -6.73 -22.18
N LYS A 209 -19.27 -5.45 -21.95
CA LYS A 209 -20.13 -4.89 -20.88
C LYS A 209 -19.84 -5.24 -19.40
N ARG A 210 -19.59 -4.16 -18.66
CA ARG A 210 -19.68 -3.99 -17.20
C ARG A 210 -20.77 -4.89 -16.57
N LYS A 211 -20.39 -5.74 -15.61
CA LYS A 211 -21.33 -6.43 -14.71
C LYS A 211 -21.24 -5.86 -13.30
N ALA A 212 -22.33 -5.23 -12.89
CA ALA A 212 -22.61 -4.85 -11.51
C ALA A 212 -22.65 -6.11 -10.63
N VAL A 213 -22.00 -6.03 -9.47
CA VAL A 213 -22.02 -7.05 -8.43
C VAL A 213 -23.42 -7.10 -7.81
N ARG A 214 -24.04 -8.28 -7.87
CA ARG A 214 -25.36 -8.57 -7.32
C ARG A 214 -25.27 -8.69 -5.79
N GLN A 215 -26.09 -7.92 -5.08
CA GLN A 215 -26.48 -8.20 -3.70
C GLN A 215 -27.39 -9.44 -3.68
N SER A 216 -27.00 -10.43 -2.88
CA SER A 216 -27.81 -11.58 -2.42
C SER A 216 -27.96 -11.34 -0.92
N TRP A 217 -29.13 -11.27 -0.28
CA TRP A 217 -30.26 -12.20 -0.29
C TRP A 217 -31.47 -11.47 0.33
N ILE A 218 -32.47 -11.09 -0.48
CA ILE A 218 -33.81 -10.74 0.01
C ILE A 218 -34.76 -11.60 -0.83
N PRO A 219 -35.58 -12.48 -0.21
CA PRO A 219 -36.57 -13.25 -0.95
C PRO A 219 -37.46 -12.30 -1.73
N LYS A 220 -37.68 -12.57 -3.03
CA LYS A 220 -38.25 -11.65 -4.02
C LYS A 220 -39.68 -11.17 -3.74
N ASP A 221 -40.28 -11.57 -2.63
CA ASP A 221 -41.68 -11.37 -2.35
C ASP A 221 -41.91 -10.85 -0.91
N VAL A 222 -40.93 -10.20 -0.26
CA VAL A 222 -41.08 -9.64 1.11
C VAL A 222 -40.94 -8.12 1.10
N CYS A 223 -41.93 -7.43 1.65
CA CYS A 223 -41.91 -5.98 1.81
C CYS A 223 -40.87 -5.55 2.86
N ILE A 224 -39.96 -4.64 2.50
CA ILE A 224 -38.91 -4.17 3.42
C ILE A 224 -39.47 -3.27 4.54
N TYR A 225 -40.66 -2.68 4.35
CA TYR A 225 -41.30 -1.80 5.32
C TYR A 225 -42.11 -2.57 6.38
N CYS A 226 -43.08 -3.39 5.97
CA CYS A 226 -43.95 -4.13 6.89
C CYS A 226 -43.53 -5.60 7.12
N ARG A 227 -42.52 -6.11 6.38
CA ARG A 227 -42.03 -7.51 6.42
C ARG A 227 -43.08 -8.58 6.04
N GLU A 228 -44.20 -8.18 5.46
CA GLU A 228 -45.21 -9.11 4.92
C GLU A 228 -44.83 -9.61 3.53
N LYS A 229 -45.33 -10.79 3.16
CA LYS A 229 -45.09 -11.40 1.86
C LYS A 229 -46.10 -10.91 0.82
N GLY A 230 -45.73 -10.91 -0.46
CA GLY A 230 -46.62 -10.65 -1.60
C GLY A 230 -46.60 -9.24 -2.19
N HIS A 231 -45.80 -8.31 -1.65
CA HIS A 231 -45.64 -6.95 -2.20
C HIS A 231 -44.28 -6.35 -1.85
N TRP A 232 -43.82 -5.35 -2.62
CA TRP A 232 -42.56 -4.64 -2.36
C TRP A 232 -42.81 -3.34 -1.58
N LYS A 233 -41.76 -2.71 -1.03
CA LYS A 233 -41.90 -1.47 -0.23
C LYS A 233 -42.73 -0.38 -0.93
N ARG A 234 -42.63 -0.26 -2.26
CA ARG A 234 -43.37 0.74 -3.06
C ARG A 234 -44.86 0.46 -3.19
N GLU A 235 -45.28 -0.78 -2.96
CA GLU A 235 -46.64 -1.27 -3.09
C GLU A 235 -47.24 -1.60 -1.72
N CYS A 236 -46.59 -1.14 -0.63
CA CYS A 236 -47.00 -1.49 0.72
C CYS A 236 -48.30 -0.77 1.10
N PRO A 237 -49.39 -1.50 1.37
CA PRO A 237 -50.67 -0.88 1.73
C PRO A 237 -50.55 0.01 2.98
N LYS A 238 -49.72 -0.42 3.96
CA LYS A 238 -49.44 0.33 5.20
C LYS A 238 -48.64 1.62 4.97
N LEU A 239 -47.83 1.67 3.91
CA LEU A 239 -47.07 2.87 3.56
C LEU A 239 -47.95 3.87 2.78
N ILE A 240 -48.80 3.36 1.90
CA ILE A 240 -49.72 4.16 1.08
C ILE A 240 -50.85 4.73 1.94
N SER A 241 -51.37 3.97 2.90
CA SER A 241 -52.40 4.45 3.84
C SER A 241 -51.90 5.55 4.77
N ASN A 242 -50.61 5.56 5.12
CA ASN A 242 -50.00 6.61 5.95
C ASN A 242 -49.70 7.91 5.18
N GLN A 243 -49.72 7.88 3.85
CA GLN A 243 -49.51 9.07 3.01
C GLN A 243 -50.81 9.75 2.58
N GLY A 244 -51.97 9.14 2.86
CA GLY A 244 -53.31 9.69 2.55
C GLY A 244 -53.97 10.46 3.68
N GLY A 245 -53.27 10.76 4.78
CA GLY A 245 -53.84 11.40 5.98
C GLY A 245 -53.52 12.89 6.17
N GLU A 246 -52.88 13.55 5.20
CA GLU A 246 -52.64 15.00 5.22
C GLU A 246 -53.34 15.67 4.04
N GLN A 247 -54.68 15.71 4.11
CA GLN A 247 -55.51 16.69 3.43
C GLN A 247 -56.93 16.62 4.01
N GLU A 248 -57.10 17.28 5.17
CA GLU A 248 -58.29 18.09 5.48
C GLU A 248 -57.90 19.18 6.49
#